data_AF-A0A2V6GXF0-F1
#
_entry.id   AF-A0A2V6GXF0-F1
#
_cell.length_a   1.000
_cell.length_b   1.000
_cell.length_c   1.000
_cell.angle_alpha   90.00
_cell.angle_beta   90.00
_cell.angle_gamma   90.00
#
_symmetry.space_group_name_H-M   'P 1'
#
loop_
_entity.id
_entity.type
_entity.pdbx_description
1 polymer ?
#
loop_
_entity_poly.entity_id
_entity_poly.type
_entity_poly.pdbx_seq_one_letter_code
_entity_poly.pdbx_strand_id
1 'polypeptide(L)' 'MSLMEIEKAVDRLSPEELAKLAAYIAHRDNRAWDKQLEEDFARGGKHEKVVQKIDAEIDAGKFKPLP' A
#
# COMPACT_ATOMS: atom_id res chain seq x y z
N MET A 1 -15.02 22.89 -2.43
CA MET A 1 -14.44 22.49 -3.73
C MET A 1 -14.99 21.11 -4.08
N SER A 2 -15.60 20.98 -5.23
CA SER A 2 -16.14 19.74 -5.79
C SER A 2 -15.04 18.96 -6.51
N LEU A 3 -15.28 17.66 -6.75
CA LEU A 3 -14.36 16.83 -7.53
C LEU A 3 -14.15 17.42 -8.94
N MET A 4 -15.22 17.88 -9.58
CA MET A 4 -15.16 18.53 -10.89
C MET A 4 -14.29 19.80 -10.90
N GLU A 5 -14.28 20.57 -9.81
CA GLU A 5 -13.38 21.74 -9.69
C GLU A 5 -11.92 21.33 -9.54
N ILE A 6 -11.65 20.19 -8.89
CA ILE A 6 -10.29 19.64 -8.76
C ILE A 6 -9.83 19.10 -10.12
N GLU A 7 -10.64 18.33 -10.82
CA GLU A 7 -10.32 17.81 -12.17
C GLU A 7 -9.95 18.95 -13.13
N LYS A 8 -10.76 20.02 -13.16
CA LYS A 8 -10.46 21.21 -13.96
C LYS A 8 -9.17 21.94 -13.55
N ALA A 9 -8.79 21.86 -12.28
CA ALA A 9 -7.53 22.41 -11.80
C ALA A 9 -6.34 21.53 -12.23
N VAL A 10 -6.51 20.20 -12.22
CA VAL A 10 -5.51 19.23 -12.72
C VAL A 10 -5.24 19.45 -14.20
N ASP A 11 -6.27 19.67 -15.01
CA ASP A 11 -6.14 19.94 -16.46
C ASP A 11 -5.27 21.17 -16.79
N ARG A 12 -5.08 22.07 -15.82
CA ARG A 12 -4.32 23.32 -15.99
C ARG A 12 -2.89 23.21 -15.46
N LEU A 13 -2.50 22.09 -14.87
CA LEU A 13 -1.16 21.90 -14.33
C LEU A 13 -0.12 21.79 -15.45
N SER A 14 1.06 22.35 -15.21
CA SER A 14 2.23 22.01 -16.01
C SER A 14 2.61 20.53 -15.81
N PRO A 15 3.38 19.93 -16.74
CA PRO A 15 3.85 18.55 -16.58
C PRO A 15 4.60 18.29 -15.27
N GLU A 16 5.37 19.26 -14.77
CA GLU A 16 6.09 19.15 -13.50
C GLU A 16 5.15 19.14 -12.29
N GLU A 17 4.14 20.02 -12.28
CA GLU A 17 3.15 20.07 -11.20
C GLU A 17 2.24 18.84 -11.21
N LEU A 18 1.88 18.34 -12.39
CA LEU A 18 1.12 17.10 -12.53
C LEU A 18 1.91 15.91 -11.97
N ALA A 19 3.21 15.83 -12.25
CA ALA A 19 4.09 14.80 -11.69
C ALA A 19 4.17 14.88 -10.15
N LYS A 20 4.29 16.09 -9.59
CA LYS A 20 4.26 16.30 -8.13
C LYS A 20 2.93 15.87 -7.51
N LEU A 21 1.81 16.21 -8.15
CA LEU A 21 0.48 15.80 -7.68
C LEU A 21 0.30 14.28 -7.74
N ALA A 22 0.74 13.64 -8.83
CA ALA A 22 0.72 12.19 -8.96
C ALA A 22 1.54 11.50 -7.86
N ALA A 23 2.75 12.00 -7.56
CA ALA A 23 3.58 11.46 -6.48
C ALA A 23 2.92 11.61 -5.10
N TYR A 24 2.26 12.74 -4.85
CA TYR A 24 1.51 12.96 -3.62
C TYR A 24 0.32 12.00 -3.46
N ILE A 25 -0.46 11.79 -4.53
CA ILE A 25 -1.58 10.82 -4.52
C ILE A 25 -1.05 9.42 -4.28
N ALA A 26 0.00 9.00 -4.99
CA ALA A 26 0.62 7.69 -4.80
C ALA A 26 1.10 7.48 -3.36
N HIS A 27 1.75 8.49 -2.76
CA HIS A 27 2.15 8.42 -1.36
C HIS A 27 0.95 8.29 -0.41
N ARG A 28 -0.14 9.03 -0.67
CA ARG A 28 -1.36 8.93 0.15
C ARG A 28 -2.01 7.55 0.05
N ASP A 29 -2.09 7.00 -1.15
CA ASP A 29 -2.66 5.67 -1.40
C ASP A 29 -1.78 4.59 -0.76
N ASN A 30 -0.46 4.70 -0.90
CA ASN A 30 0.50 3.83 -0.23
C ASN A 30 0.30 3.83 1.28
N ARG A 31 0.09 5.00 1.92
CA ARG A 31 -0.18 5.02 3.37
C ARG A 31 -1.48 4.33 3.76
N ALA A 32 -2.51 4.40 2.92
CA ALA A 32 -3.76 3.68 3.17
C ALA A 32 -3.53 2.16 3.04
N TRP A 33 -2.75 1.76 2.05
CA TRP A 33 -2.33 0.37 1.85
C TRP A 33 -1.45 -0.14 3.00
N ASP A 34 -0.46 0.63 3.45
CA ASP A 34 0.42 0.30 4.57
C ASP A 34 -0.41 0.03 5.82
N LYS A 35 -1.35 0.93 6.13
CA LYS A 35 -2.25 0.77 7.28
C LYS A 35 -3.12 -0.49 7.16
N GLN A 36 -3.70 -0.74 5.98
CA GLN A 36 -4.53 -1.91 5.77
C GLN A 36 -3.71 -3.20 5.91
N LEU A 37 -2.47 -3.21 5.41
CA LEU A 37 -1.56 -4.34 5.50
C LEU A 37 -1.17 -4.61 6.97
N GLU A 38 -0.85 -3.56 7.75
CA GLU A 38 -0.60 -3.69 9.18
C GLU A 38 -1.80 -4.31 9.92
N GLU A 39 -3.02 -3.84 9.64
CA GLU A 39 -4.25 -4.37 10.26
C GLU A 39 -4.54 -5.82 9.86
N ASP A 40 -4.35 -6.15 8.58
CA ASP A 40 -4.61 -7.49 8.05
C ASP A 40 -3.65 -8.53 8.65
N PHE A 41 -2.38 -8.17 8.88
CA PHE A 41 -1.34 -9.06 9.41
C PHE A 41 -1.14 -8.96 10.94
N ALA A 42 -1.84 -8.05 11.63
CA ALA A 42 -1.83 -7.96 13.09
C ALA A 42 -2.41 -9.22 13.75
N ARG A 43 -2.15 -9.37 15.06
CA ARG A 43 -2.76 -10.43 15.87
C ARG A 43 -4.28 -10.27 15.92
N GLY A 44 -5.03 -11.34 15.62
CA GLY A 44 -6.49 -11.28 15.43
C GLY A 44 -6.91 -10.71 14.07
N GLY A 45 -5.96 -10.31 13.23
CA GLY A 45 -6.18 -9.81 11.89
C GLY A 45 -6.56 -10.91 10.90
N LYS A 46 -7.05 -10.50 9.73
CA LYS A 46 -7.56 -11.38 8.69
C LYS A 46 -6.56 -12.46 8.25
N HIS A 47 -5.27 -12.15 8.29
CA HIS A 47 -4.19 -13.01 7.82
C HIS A 47 -3.38 -13.68 8.95
N GLU A 48 -3.83 -13.62 10.20
CA GLU A 48 -3.16 -14.27 11.33
C GLU A 48 -2.88 -15.77 11.06
N LYS A 49 -3.85 -16.49 10.50
CA LYS A 49 -3.68 -17.93 10.15
C LYS A 49 -2.64 -18.17 9.06
N VAL A 50 -2.47 -17.20 8.16
CA VAL A 50 -1.45 -17.28 7.10
C VAL A 50 -0.07 -17.07 7.70
N VAL A 51 0.08 -16.11 8.62
CA VAL A 51 1.33 -15.86 9.35
C VAL A 51 1.76 -17.13 10.11
N GLN A 52 0.86 -17.72 10.90
CA GLN A 52 1.14 -18.96 11.63
C GLN A 52 1.58 -20.12 10.72
N LYS A 53 0.99 -20.20 9.52
CA LYS A 53 1.38 -21.21 8.53
C LYS A 53 2.79 -20.95 7.98
N ILE A 54 3.11 -19.69 7.67
CA ILE A 54 4.44 -19.30 7.18
C ILE A 54 5.50 -19.63 8.23
N ASP A 55 5.27 -19.30 9.50
CA ASP A 55 6.20 -19.62 10.59
C ASP A 55 6.45 -21.14 10.67
N ALA A 56 5.39 -21.95 10.60
CA ALA A 56 5.52 -23.42 10.59
C ALA A 56 6.28 -23.97 9.37
N GLU A 57 6.14 -23.34 8.20
CA GLU A 57 6.89 -23.71 7.00
C GLU A 57 8.38 -23.32 7.11
N ILE A 58 8.68 -22.16 7.70
CA ILE A 58 10.06 -21.72 7.98
C ILE A 58 10.73 -22.67 8.98
N ASP A 59 10.05 -23.01 10.08
CA ASP A 59 10.53 -23.95 11.10
C ASP A 59 10.77 -25.35 10.51
N ALA A 60 9.95 -25.76 9.53
CA ALA A 60 10.12 -27.00 8.80
C ALA A 60 11.21 -26.94 7.71
N GLY A 61 11.92 -25.81 7.56
CA GLY A 61 12.95 -25.61 6.56
C GLY A 61 12.42 -25.52 5.12
N LYS A 62 11.13 -25.25 4.93
CA LYS A 62 10.47 -25.18 3.62
C LYS A 62 10.56 -23.78 3.00
N PHE A 63 11.75 -23.23 2.95
CA PHE A 63 12.01 -21.94 2.30
C PHE A 63 13.28 -21.99 1.47
N LYS A 64 13.38 -21.07 0.51
CA LYS A 64 14.61 -20.84 -0.25
C LYS A 64 15.26 -19.56 0.30
N PRO A 65 16.54 -19.59 0.71
CA PRO A 65 17.26 -18.39 1.10
C PRO A 65 17.26 -17.38 -0.05
N LEU A 66 17.11 -16.10 0.29
CA LEU A 66 17.34 -15.03 -0.67
C LEU A 66 18.84 -15.03 -1.07
N PRO A 67 19.16 -14.77 -2.36
CA PRO A 67 20.53 -14.72 -2.84
C PRO A 67 21.33 -13.58 -2.21
#